data_AF-A0A525CCQ0-F1
#
_entry.id   AF-A0A525CCQ0-F1
#
_cell.length_a   1.000
_cell.length_b   1.000
_cell.length_c   1.000
_cell.angle_alpha   90.00
_cell.angle_beta   90.00
_cell.angle_gamma   90.00
#
_symmetry.space_group_name_H-M   'P 1'
#
loop_
_entity.id
_entity.type
_entity.pdbx_description
1 polymer ?
#
loop_
_entity_poly.entity_id
_entity_poly.type
_entity_poly.pdbx_seq_one_letter_code
_entity_poly.pdbx_strand_id
1 'polypeptide(L)' 'MKQSQRLDRFELRASGTGGQGIITLGRILGYGLALGHSYFVTQTQSYGPEARGGSSRADLVVSSDPISYPKTEL' A
#
# COMPACT_ATOMS: atom_id res chain seq x y z
N MET A 1 -24.47 2.00 -6.63
CA MET A 1 -23.20 1.25 -6.49
C MET A 1 -22.30 1.70 -7.62
N LYS A 2 -21.13 2.29 -7.34
CA LYS A 2 -20.21 2.76 -8.39
C LYS A 2 -19.68 1.54 -9.15
N GLN A 3 -19.71 1.57 -10.48
CA GLN A 3 -19.00 0.59 -11.30
C GLN A 3 -17.52 0.67 -10.91
N SER A 4 -16.99 -0.40 -10.33
CA SER A 4 -15.55 -0.48 -10.05
C SER A 4 -14.84 -0.71 -11.37
N GLN A 5 -13.93 0.19 -11.72
CA GLN A 5 -13.06 0.05 -12.89
C GLN A 5 -12.21 -1.19 -12.67
N ARG A 6 -12.09 -2.06 -13.68
CA ARG A 6 -11.22 -3.23 -13.55
C ARG A 6 -9.76 -2.77 -13.52
N LEU A 7 -9.02 -3.24 -12.52
CA LEU A 7 -7.63 -2.88 -12.26
C LEU A 7 -6.80 -4.16 -12.19
N ASP A 8 -6.01 -4.45 -13.23
CA ASP A 8 -5.27 -5.72 -13.28
C ASP A 8 -4.19 -5.77 -12.17
N ARG A 9 -3.27 -4.80 -12.12
CA ARG A 9 -2.32 -4.63 -11.02
C ARG A 9 -1.85 -3.18 -10.96
N PHE A 10 -2.01 -2.57 -9.80
CA PHE A 10 -1.51 -1.23 -9.50
C PHE A 10 -0.58 -1.29 -8.30
N GLU A 11 0.56 -0.63 -8.43
CA GLU A 11 1.60 -0.62 -7.42
C GLU A 11 1.90 0.81 -7.00
N LEU A 12 2.04 1.00 -5.68
CA LEU A 12 2.39 2.28 -5.10
C LEU A 12 3.50 2.09 -4.08
N ARG A 13 4.50 2.96 -4.12
CA ARG A 13 5.55 3.05 -3.10
C ARG A 13 5.58 4.43 -2.50
N ALA A 14 5.44 4.49 -1.18
CA ALA A 14 5.69 5.68 -0.37
C ALA A 14 6.97 5.44 0.45
N SER A 15 7.93 6.36 0.37
CA SER A 15 9.21 6.27 1.09
C SER A 15 9.63 7.62 1.63
N GLY A 16 10.37 7.61 2.74
CA GLY A 16 10.86 8.83 3.38
C GLY A 16 11.29 8.58 4.82
N THR A 17 11.32 9.64 5.63
CA THR A 17 11.79 9.58 7.00
C THR A 17 10.75 8.95 7.94
N GLY A 18 11.22 8.09 8.85
CA GLY A 18 10.42 7.45 9.89
C GLY A 18 9.79 8.48 10.84
N GLY A 19 8.53 8.22 11.23
CA GLY A 19 7.74 9.12 12.08
C GLY A 19 6.87 10.12 11.32
N GLN A 20 6.95 10.18 9.99
CA GLN A 20 6.11 11.07 9.15
C GLN A 20 4.76 10.48 8.74
N GLY A 21 4.43 9.28 9.22
CA GLY A 21 3.13 8.64 8.93
C GLY A 21 3.07 7.85 7.62
N ILE A 22 4.21 7.52 6.99
CA ILE A 22 4.28 6.79 5.71
C ILE A 22 3.53 5.44 5.76
N ILE A 23 3.73 4.65 6.82
CA ILE A 23 3.04 3.37 7.01
C ILE A 23 1.53 3.58 7.21
N THR A 24 1.16 4.64 7.93
CA THR A 24 -0.24 5.00 8.17
C THR A 24 -0.94 5.42 6.88
N LEU A 25 -0.25 6.19 6.02
CA LEU A 25 -0.75 6.57 4.70
C LEU A 25 -1.11 5.33 3.87
N GLY A 26 -0.19 4.35 3.79
CA GLY A 26 -0.46 3.10 3.08
C GLY A 26 -1.72 2.40 3.60
N ARG A 27 -1.89 2.33 4.94
CA ARG A 27 -3.05 1.68 5.56
C ARG A 27 -4.34 2.39 5.19
N ILE A 28 -4.38 3.72 5.32
CA ILE A 28 -5.58 4.52 5.02
C ILE A 28 -5.96 4.36 3.54
N LEU A 29 -4.99 4.44 2.63
CA LEU A 29 -5.22 4.22 1.19
C LEU A 29 -5.75 2.81 0.93
N GLY A 30 -5.13 1.79 1.52
CA GLY A 30 -5.55 0.41 1.35
C GLY A 30 -6.96 0.14 1.86
N TYR A 31 -7.32 0.69 3.04
CA TYR A 31 -8.70 0.61 3.54
C TYR A 31 -9.70 1.29 2.61
N GLY A 32 -9.37 2.49 2.10
CA GLY A 32 -10.24 3.20 1.16
C GLY A 32 -10.47 2.41 -0.15
N LEU A 33 -9.43 1.78 -0.67
CA LEU A 33 -9.51 0.96 -1.89
C LEU A 33 -10.25 -0.36 -1.65
N ALA A 34 -9.98 -1.05 -0.55
CA ALA A 34 -10.64 -2.30 -0.22
C ALA A 34 -12.13 -2.10 0.10
N LEU A 35 -12.46 -1.14 0.98
CA LEU A 35 -13.84 -0.91 1.42
C LEU A 35 -14.67 -0.09 0.43
N GLY A 36 -14.05 0.90 -0.23
CA GLY A 36 -14.74 1.81 -1.15
C GLY A 36 -14.91 1.25 -2.57
N HIS A 37 -13.99 0.40 -3.01
CA HIS A 37 -13.94 -0.11 -4.38
C HIS A 37 -13.97 -1.65 -4.49
N SER A 38 -14.00 -2.37 -3.37
CA SER A 38 -13.98 -3.85 -3.34
C SER A 38 -12.74 -4.44 -4.03
N TYR A 39 -11.62 -3.72 -4.03
CA TYR A 39 -10.35 -4.24 -4.54
C TYR A 39 -9.64 -5.11 -3.51
N PHE A 40 -8.87 -6.07 -4.00
CA PHE A 40 -7.87 -6.76 -3.22
C PHE A 40 -6.67 -5.83 -3.04
N VAL A 41 -6.24 -5.66 -1.80
CA VAL A 41 -5.13 -4.78 -1.45
C VAL A 41 -4.21 -5.51 -0.48
N THR A 42 -2.91 -5.38 -0.69
CA THR A 42 -1.90 -5.82 0.27
C THR A 42 -0.86 -4.74 0.47
N GLN A 43 -0.39 -4.60 1.71
CA GLN A 43 0.64 -3.66 2.08
C GLN A 43 1.86 -4.42 2.58
N THR A 44 3.03 -4.10 2.03
CA THR A 44 4.32 -4.45 2.65
C THR A 44 5.00 -3.19 3.15
N GLN A 45 5.76 -3.30 4.22
CA GLN A 45 6.42 -2.15 4.84
C GLN A 45 7.83 -2.53 5.24
N SER A 46 8.73 -1.55 5.14
CA SER A 46 10.11 -1.66 5.57
C SER A 46 10.45 -0.43 6.41
N TYR A 47 11.14 -0.64 7.51
CA TYR A 47 11.67 0.43 8.34
C TYR A 47 13.08 0.04 8.77
N GLY A 48 13.97 1.01 8.81
CA GLY A 48 15.31 0.81 9.33
C GLY A 48 15.32 0.60 10.85
N PRO A 49 16.40 0.06 11.42
CA PRO A 49 16.53 -0.22 12.85
C PRO A 49 16.60 1.05 13.72
N GLU A 50 16.61 2.24 13.11
CA GLU A 50 16.76 3.50 13.83
C GLU A 50 15.48 3.84 14.61
N ALA A 51 15.64 4.17 15.90
CA ALA A 51 14.53 4.49 16.79
C ALA A 51 13.71 5.72 16.34
N ARG A 52 14.32 6.68 15.63
CA ARG A 52 13.70 7.87 15.00
C ARG A 52 14.53 8.32 13.82
N GLY A 53 13.89 8.88 12.80
CA GLY A 53 14.61 9.47 11.65
C GLY A 53 15.18 8.46 10.64
N GLY A 54 15.01 7.16 10.87
CA GLY A 54 15.40 6.11 9.94
C GLY A 54 14.60 6.14 8.64
N SER A 55 15.02 5.34 7.66
CA SER A 55 14.26 5.20 6.41
C SER A 55 12.98 4.38 6.66
N SER A 56 11.84 4.86 6.19
CA SER A 56 10.55 4.18 6.24
C SER A 56 9.95 4.10 4.86
N ARG A 57 9.38 2.94 4.55
CA ARG A 57 8.77 2.62 3.26
C ARG A 57 7.50 1.81 3.47
N ALA A 58 6.48 2.15 2.70
CA ALA A 58 5.25 1.38 2.55
C ALA A 58 4.97 1.17 1.07
N ASP A 59 4.77 -0.08 0.70
CA ASP A 59 4.38 -0.52 -0.63
C ASP A 59 2.95 -1.03 -0.59
N LEU A 60 2.18 -0.71 -1.61
CA LEU A 60 0.82 -1.16 -1.80
C LEU A 60 0.71 -1.86 -3.15
N VAL A 61 0.13 -3.05 -3.17
CA VAL A 61 -0.31 -3.73 -4.40
C VAL A 61 -1.84 -3.80 -4.36
N VAL A 62 -2.48 -3.40 -5.45
CA VAL A 62 -3.93 -3.29 -5.59
C VAL A 62 -4.35 -4.01 -6.86
N SER A 63 -5.41 -4.82 -6.79
CA SER A 63 -5.97 -5.50 -7.94
C SER A 63 -7.48 -5.71 -7.75
N SER A 64 -8.22 -5.81 -8.86
CA SER A 64 -9.60 -6.29 -8.85
C SER A 64 -9.70 -7.79 -8.61
N ASP A 65 -8.60 -8.54 -8.81
CA ASP A 65 -8.52 -9.98 -8.60
C ASP A 65 -7.61 -10.33 -7.40
N PRO A 66 -7.70 -11.55 -6.84
CA PRO A 66 -6.87 -11.96 -5.70
C PRO A 66 -5.36 -11.82 -5.97
N ILE A 67 -4.65 -11.16 -5.05
CA ILE A 67 -3.21 -10.92 -5.16
C ILE A 67 -2.42 -12.14 -4.68
N SER A 68 -1.65 -12.75 -5.57
CA SER A 68 -0.78 -13.89 -5.24
C SER A 68 0.62 -13.50 -4.75
N TYR A 69 1.13 -12.34 -5.17
CA TYR A 69 2.46 -11.83 -4.80
C TYR A 69 2.36 -10.44 -4.15
N PRO A 70 2.73 -10.28 -2.87
CA PRO A 70 2.39 -9.09 -2.09
C PRO A 70 3.40 -7.94 -2.19
N LYS A 71 4.57 -8.15 -2.81
CA LYS A 71 5.57 -7.09 -2.95
C LYS A 71 5.40 -6.35 -4.28
N THR A 72 5.80 -5.09 -4.29
CA THR A 72 5.95 -4.29 -5.51
C THR A 72 7.24 -4.66 -6.24
N GLU A 73 7.25 -4.47 -7.56
CA GLU A 73 8.39 -4.71 -8.46
C GLU A 73 9.16 -3.42 -8.79
N LEU A 74 8.67 -2.28 -8.30
CA LEU A 74 9.28 -0.95 -8.39
C LEU A 74 10.65 -0.80 -7.71
#